data_AF-A0A0A9Y9M0-F1
#
_entry.id   AF-A0A0A9Y9M0-F1
#
_cell.length_a   1.000
_cell.length_b   1.000
_cell.length_c   1.000
_cell.angle_alpha   90.00
_cell.angle_beta   90.00
_cell.angle_gamma   90.00
#
_symmetry.space_group_name_H-M   'P 1'
#
loop_
_entity.id
_entity.type
_entity.pdbx_description
1 polymer ?
#
loop_
_entity_poly.entity_id
_entity_poly.type
_entity_poly.pdbx_seq_one_letter_code
_entity_poly.pdbx_strand_id
1 'polypeptide(L)'
;EPWAGAVGRKSKSKLHAVLGRNPGWPAIKAINSRLQGEEEGSLSAEWSTSDAFLMKYAPLTSVEVERSFSKLKYLLSDRRTRLTVENLEKQLVIFCNADSEC
;
A
#
# COMPACT_ATOMS: atom_id res chain seq x y z
N GLU A 1 30.84 -0.48 6.49
CA GLU A 1 29.49 -0.95 6.11
C GLU A 1 28.42 -0.19 6.90
N PRO A 2 27.27 0.14 6.29
CA PRO A 2 26.20 0.94 6.91
C PRO A 2 25.53 0.29 8.15
N TRP A 3 25.84 -0.97 8.46
CA TRP A 3 25.25 -1.73 9.57
C TRP A 3 26.29 -2.22 10.59
N ALA A 4 27.42 -1.53 10.73
CA ALA A 4 28.46 -1.90 11.67
C ALA A 4 27.95 -1.87 13.13
N GLY A 5 28.51 -2.75 13.97
CA GLY A 5 28.18 -2.85 15.40
C GLY A 5 27.01 -3.79 15.74
N ALA A 6 26.84 -4.06 17.04
CA ALA A 6 25.87 -5.04 17.53
C ALA A 6 24.41 -4.63 17.25
N VAL A 7 24.10 -3.33 17.41
CA VAL A 7 22.76 -2.77 17.13
C VAL A 7 22.47 -2.82 15.63
N GLY A 8 23.41 -2.39 14.78
CA GLY A 8 23.26 -2.41 13.33
C GLY A 8 22.97 -3.82 12.79
N ARG A 9 23.71 -4.83 13.27
CA ARG A 9 23.47 -6.24 12.91
C ARG A 9 22.09 -6.73 13.33
N LYS A 10 21.62 -6.39 14.54
CA LYS A 10 20.28 -6.75 15.00
C LYS A 10 19.19 -6.11 14.14
N SER A 11 19.32 -4.83 13.81
CA SER A 11 18.38 -4.12 12.94
C SER A 11 18.34 -4.70 11.53
N LYS A 12 19.50 -4.98 10.93
CA LYS A 12 19.60 -5.63 9.61
C LYS A 12 18.93 -7.00 9.60
N SER A 13 19.20 -7.83 10.62
CA SER A 13 18.58 -9.15 10.76
C SER A 13 17.06 -9.06 10.87
N LYS A 14 16.55 -8.13 11.69
CA LYS A 14 15.10 -7.88 11.82
C LYS A 14 14.48 -7.44 10.49
N LEU A 15 15.13 -6.53 9.77
CA LEU A 15 14.66 -6.08 8.46
C LEU A 15 14.54 -7.24 7.47
N HIS A 16 15.60 -8.05 7.32
CA HIS A 16 15.56 -9.23 6.44
C HIS A 16 14.47 -10.22 6.85
N ALA A 17 14.30 -10.47 8.15
CA ALA A 17 13.26 -11.37 8.64
C ALA A 17 11.84 -10.86 8.34
N VAL A 18 11.60 -9.55 8.47
CA VAL A 18 10.29 -8.93 8.15
C VAL A 18 10.02 -8.99 6.64
N LEU A 19 10.98 -8.57 5.82
CA LEU A 19 10.83 -8.57 4.36
C LEU A 19 10.71 -9.98 3.80
N GLY A 20 11.45 -10.95 4.32
CA GLY A 20 11.38 -12.35 3.89
C GLY A 20 10.07 -13.04 4.25
N ARG A 21 9.32 -12.52 5.23
CA ARG A 21 7.97 -13.01 5.59
C ARG A 21 6.85 -12.36 4.80
N ASN A 22 7.15 -11.33 4.00
CA ASN A 22 6.15 -10.67 3.15
C ASN A 22 6.25 -11.21 1.71
N PRO A 23 5.37 -12.15 1.31
CA PRO A 23 5.40 -12.73 -0.04
C PRO A 23 5.12 -11.71 -1.15
N GLY A 24 4.45 -10.58 -0.83
CA GLY A 24 4.19 -9.50 -1.78
C GLY A 24 5.35 -8.52 -1.97
N TRP A 25 6.38 -8.58 -1.13
CA TRP A 25 7.51 -7.64 -1.19
C TRP A 25 8.26 -7.63 -2.54
N PRO A 26 8.52 -8.78 -3.21
CA PRO A 26 9.13 -8.78 -4.55
C PRO A 26 8.28 -8.05 -5.60
N ALA A 27 6.95 -8.22 -5.56
CA ALA A 27 6.03 -7.57 -6.48
C ALA A 27 6.03 -6.04 -6.29
N ILE A 28 5.99 -5.57 -5.03
CA ILE A 28 6.05 -4.13 -4.71
C ILE A 28 7.35 -3.51 -5.23
N LYS A 29 8.49 -4.20 -5.09
CA LYS A 29 9.77 -3.72 -5.64
C LYS A 29 9.75 -3.62 -7.16
N ALA A 30 9.19 -4.61 -7.86
CA ALA A 30 9.09 -4.61 -9.31
C ALA A 30 8.22 -3.45 -9.82
N ILE A 31 7.09 -3.21 -9.16
CA ILE A 31 6.21 -2.07 -9.46
C ILE A 31 6.95 -0.74 -9.23
N ASN A 32 7.64 -0.59 -8.11
CA ASN A 32 8.37 0.64 -7.82
C ASN A 32 9.49 0.92 -8.83
N SER A 33 10.30 -0.08 -9.21
CA SER A 33 11.33 0.09 -10.24
C SER A 33 10.72 0.57 -11.57
N ARG A 34 9.58 0.00 -11.98
CA ARG A 34 8.86 0.47 -13.17
C ARG A 34 8.38 1.91 -13.05
N LEU A 35 7.85 2.30 -11.89
CA LEU A 35 7.40 3.68 -11.63
C LEU A 35 8.57 4.69 -11.65
N GLN A 36 9.79 4.26 -11.29
CA GLN A 36 11.00 5.09 -11.38
C GLN A 36 11.62 5.11 -12.78
N GLY A 37 11.08 4.35 -13.75
CA GLY A 37 11.68 4.20 -15.07
C GLY A 37 12.94 3.33 -15.09
N GLU A 38 13.21 2.58 -14.01
CA GLU A 38 14.27 1.60 -13.93
C GLU A 38 13.77 0.31 -14.59
N GLU A 39 14.23 0.02 -15.81
CA GLU A 39 13.88 -1.21 -16.50
C GLU A 39 14.77 -2.36 -16.04
N GLU A 40 14.25 -3.17 -15.11
CA GLU A 40 14.64 -4.57 -15.05
C GLU A 40 13.44 -5.45 -14.65
N GLY A 41 12.75 -5.95 -15.67
CA GLY A 41 11.71 -6.98 -15.53
C GLY A 41 10.35 -6.57 -16.08
N SER A 42 9.79 -7.43 -16.94
CA SER A 42 8.36 -7.41 -17.24
C SER A 42 7.60 -7.48 -15.91
N LEU A 43 6.60 -6.61 -15.72
CA LEU A 43 5.54 -6.88 -14.74
C LEU A 43 5.06 -8.32 -14.99
N SER A 44 4.82 -9.08 -13.92
CA SER A 44 4.08 -10.34 -14.04
C SER A 44 2.86 -10.10 -14.93
N ALA A 45 2.51 -11.06 -15.80
CA ALA A 45 1.37 -10.95 -16.72
C ALA A 45 0.04 -10.60 -16.03
N GLU A 46 0.02 -10.65 -14.69
CA GLU A 46 -1.07 -10.26 -13.80
C GLU A 46 -1.34 -8.75 -13.72
N TRP A 47 -0.41 -7.86 -14.09
CA TRP A 47 -0.58 -6.41 -13.92
C TRP A 47 -0.51 -5.67 -15.25
N SER A 48 -1.58 -4.94 -15.61
CA SER A 48 -1.52 -4.02 -16.73
C SER A 48 -0.65 -2.81 -16.41
N THR A 49 -0.15 -2.12 -17.44
CA THR A 49 0.60 -0.86 -17.27
C THR A 49 -0.21 0.19 -16.51
N SER A 50 -1.52 0.25 -16.73
CA SER A 50 -2.42 1.16 -16.04
C SER A 50 -2.54 0.83 -14.55
N ASP A 51 -2.67 -0.46 -14.21
CA ASP A 51 -2.78 -0.91 -12.82
C ASP A 51 -1.48 -0.62 -12.04
N ALA A 52 -0.33 -0.83 -12.68
CA ALA A 52 0.96 -0.51 -12.09
C ALA A 52 1.13 0.99 -11.84
N PHE A 53 0.57 1.86 -12.68
CA PHE A 53 0.57 3.30 -12.46
C PHE A 53 -0.29 3.70 -11.24
N LEU A 54 -1.46 3.07 -11.08
CA LEU A 54 -2.35 3.31 -9.94
C LEU A 54 -1.74 2.88 -8.60
N MET A 55 -0.83 1.91 -8.60
CA MET A 55 -0.10 1.47 -7.41
C MET A 55 0.77 2.57 -6.78
N LYS A 56 1.03 3.70 -7.47
CA LYS A 56 1.67 4.89 -6.85
C LYS A 56 0.92 5.39 -5.60
N TYR A 57 -0.39 5.16 -5.55
CA TYR A 57 -1.25 5.58 -4.44
C TYR A 57 -1.53 4.44 -3.45
N ALA A 58 -0.88 3.29 -3.61
CA ALA A 58 -1.12 2.13 -2.75
C ALA A 58 -0.55 2.36 -1.35
N PRO A 59 -1.29 2.01 -0.28
CA PRO A 59 -0.77 1.99 1.08
C PRO A 59 0.42 1.04 1.19
N LEU A 60 1.58 1.54 1.62
CA LEU A 60 2.81 0.75 1.77
C LEU A 60 2.94 0.18 3.19
N THR A 61 2.34 0.84 4.17
CA THR A 61 2.45 0.47 5.59
C THR A 61 1.10 0.03 6.16
N SER A 62 1.13 -0.90 7.12
CA SER A 62 -0.09 -1.31 7.83
C SER A 62 -0.78 -0.13 8.52
N VAL A 63 -0.01 0.88 8.93
CA VAL A 63 -0.53 2.11 9.56
C VAL A 63 -1.42 2.91 8.61
N GLU A 64 -1.07 2.99 7.32
CA GLU A 64 -1.91 3.65 6.32
C GLU A 64 -3.23 2.91 6.12
N VAL A 65 -3.18 1.58 6.14
CA VAL A 65 -4.38 0.72 6.07
C VAL A 65 -5.25 0.86 7.33
N GLU A 66 -4.65 0.89 8.52
CA GLU A 66 -5.38 1.12 9.78
C GLU A 66 -6.05 2.51 9.81
N ARG A 67 -5.36 3.53 9.26
CA ARG A 67 -5.91 4.88 9.13
C ARG A 67 -7.09 4.90 8.17
N SER A 68 -7.06 4.16 7.06
CA SER A 68 -8.19 4.08 6.14
C SER A 68 -9.41 3.40 6.78
N PHE A 69 -9.23 2.36 7.60
CA PHE A 69 -10.32 1.78 8.38
C PHE A 69 -10.95 2.76 9.37
N SER A 70 -10.15 3.62 9.99
CA SER A 70 -10.67 4.67 10.88
C SER A 70 -11.56 5.66 10.13
N LYS A 71 -11.20 6.02 8.89
CA LYS A 71 -12.00 6.90 8.02
C LYS A 71 -13.28 6.23 7.57
N LEU A 72 -13.16 4.97 7.15
CA LEU A 72 -14.28 4.16 6.70
C LEU A 72 -15.09 3.56 7.86
N LYS A 73 -14.79 3.89 9.11
CA LYS A 73 -15.46 3.33 10.30
C LYS A 73 -16.98 3.47 10.23
N TYR A 74 -17.49 4.62 9.80
CA TYR A 74 -18.94 4.84 9.69
C TYR A 74 -19.58 4.08 8.53
N LEU A 75 -18.79 3.72 7.52
CA LEU A 75 -19.21 2.93 6.36
C LEU A 75 -19.16 1.42 6.65
N LEU A 76 -18.15 0.99 7.41
CA LEU A 76 -17.87 -0.42 7.74
C LEU A 76 -18.55 -0.89 9.03
N SER A 77 -18.98 0.03 9.89
CA SER A 77 -19.71 -0.32 11.11
C SER A 77 -21.20 -0.58 10.82
N ASP A 78 -21.80 -1.48 11.59
CA ASP A 78 -23.21 -1.87 11.44
C ASP A 78 -24.20 -0.76 11.85
N ARG A 79 -23.70 0.44 12.23
CA ARG A 79 -24.50 1.67 12.26
C ARG A 79 -24.80 2.11 10.83
N ARG A 80 -25.66 1.33 10.17
CA ARG A 80 -26.10 1.57 8.81
C ARG A 80 -26.84 2.89 8.74
N THR A 81 -26.15 3.89 8.22
CA THR A 81 -26.82 4.86 7.34
C THR A 81 -27.48 4.03 6.22
N ARG A 82 -28.77 4.27 5.89
CA ARG A 82 -29.44 3.63 4.73
C ARG A 82 -28.83 4.18 3.44
N LEU A 83 -27.55 3.91 3.20
CA LEU A 83 -26.86 4.26 1.97
C LEU A 83 -27.20 3.19 0.94
N THR A 84 -27.64 3.65 -0.23
CA THR A 84 -27.64 2.81 -1.43
C THR A 84 -26.19 2.51 -1.82
N VAL A 85 -25.97 1.45 -2.61
CA VAL A 85 -24.65 1.12 -3.16
C VAL A 85 -24.05 2.33 -3.90
N GLU A 86 -24.87 3.04 -4.66
CA GLU A 86 -24.46 4.27 -5.35
C GLU A 86 -23.97 5.38 -4.38
N ASN A 87 -24.66 5.56 -3.25
CA ASN A 87 -24.23 6.55 -2.25
C ASN A 87 -22.97 6.08 -1.50
N LEU A 88 -22.80 4.77 -1.33
CA LEU A 88 -21.60 4.18 -0.74
C LEU A 88 -20.37 4.43 -1.62
N GLU A 89 -20.50 4.23 -2.94
CA GLU A 89 -19.44 4.51 -3.92
C GLU A 89 -19.02 5.99 -3.89
N LYS A 90 -20.00 6.91 -3.86
CA LYS A 90 -19.72 8.35 -3.76
C LYS A 90 -18.95 8.71 -2.48
N GLN A 91 -19.36 8.14 -1.34
CA GLN A 91 -18.67 8.34 -0.06
C GLN A 91 -17.24 7.79 -0.10
N LEU A 92 -17.04 6.61 -0.68
CA LEU A 92 -15.72 6.01 -0.83
C LEU A 92 -14.78 6.89 -1.64
N VAL A 93 -15.24 7.42 -2.77
CA VAL A 93 -14.48 8.35 -3.63
C VAL A 93 -14.08 9.62 -2.85
N ILE A 94 -14.99 10.20 -2.07
CA ILE A 94 -14.69 11.38 -1.25
C ILE A 94 -13.62 11.04 -0.21
N PHE A 95 -13.76 9.94 0.52
CA PHE A 95 -12.80 9.57 1.56
C PHE A 95 -11.41 9.20 1.02
N CYS A 96 -11.34 8.60 -0.17
CA CYS A 96 -10.06 8.28 -0.82
C CYS A 96 -9.34 9.52 -1.36
N ASN A 97 -10.07 10.54 -1.84
CA ASN A 97 -9.48 11.77 -2.39
C ASN A 97 -9.23 12.87 -1.34
N ALA A 98 -9.82 12.77 -0.15
CA ALA A 98 -9.58 13.73 0.93
C ALA A 98 -8.13 13.72 1.45
N ASP A 99 -7.35 12.67 1.15
CA ASP A 99 -5.96 12.51 1.59
C ASP A 99 -4.91 12.99 0.58
N SER A 100 -5.30 13.24 -0.67
CA SER A 100 -4.39 13.67 -1.73
C SER A 100 -4.09 15.18 -1.71
N GLU A 101 -4.74 15.93 -0.82
CA GLU A 101 -4.55 17.38 -0.63
C GLU A 101 -4.07 17.69 0.79
N CYS A 102 -2.81 17.37 1.10
CA CYS A 102 -2.04 17.94 2.22
C CYS A 102 -0.55 17.87 1.90
#